data_AF-A0A3N1J457-F1
#
_entry.id   AF-A0A3N1J457-F1
#
_cell.length_a   1.000
_cell.length_b   1.000
_cell.length_c   1.000
_cell.angle_alpha   90.00
_cell.angle_beta   90.00
_cell.angle_gamma   90.00
#
_symmetry.space_group_name_H-M   'P 1'
#
loop_
_entity.id
_entity.type
_entity.pdbx_description
1 polymer ?
#
loop_
_entity_poly.entity_id
_entity_poly.type
_entity_poly.pdbx_seq_one_letter_code
_entity_poly.pdbx_strand_id
1 'polypeptide(L)'
;MSEGAFGTGWRVYRAHRREFLDPVRLRRRTIVGAAVAFVAGAVLVVTDLLTPWTGSTLAASLVMAVAWAGAVGCFSAAFTRSAGRVPVPSGPRLVGWRRSERIGRQFAARPPELLPEDRDEVIARATETIGPAIGSIDRLRWVPLGWLAVWIGALVSGLAWQSVIALLLAPASMLLQGGTWFTAVVWLGRAELTRRRVEATPPYTPPPPNAARNTEPRGSKLALPDA
;
A
#
# COMPACT_ATOMS: atom_id res chain seq x y z
N MET A 1 -23.39 -5.43 13.84
CA MET A 1 -22.21 -4.53 13.93
C MET A 1 -21.69 -4.32 12.52
N SER A 2 -21.67 -3.09 12.01
CA SER A 2 -21.11 -2.80 10.69
C SER A 2 -19.62 -3.12 10.70
N GLU A 3 -19.17 -3.98 9.79
CA GLU A 3 -17.74 -4.27 9.65
C GLU A 3 -17.01 -2.99 9.24
N GLY A 4 -16.17 -2.46 10.14
CA GLY A 4 -15.38 -1.27 9.84
C GLY A 4 -14.43 -1.50 8.67
N ALA A 5 -14.14 -0.45 7.90
CA ALA A 5 -13.33 -0.53 6.68
C ALA A 5 -11.98 -1.25 6.91
N PHE A 6 -11.31 -1.03 8.04
CA PHE A 6 -10.07 -1.75 8.36
C PHE A 6 -10.27 -3.27 8.45
N GLY A 7 -11.30 -3.72 9.18
CA GLY A 7 -11.59 -5.14 9.36
C GLY A 7 -11.92 -5.82 8.03
N THR A 8 -12.72 -5.16 7.18
CA THR A 8 -13.02 -5.62 5.83
C THR A 8 -11.77 -5.70 4.97
N GLY A 9 -10.96 -4.64 4.94
CA GLY A 9 -9.73 -4.59 4.16
C GLY A 9 -8.72 -5.67 4.59
N TRP A 10 -8.55 -5.87 5.90
CA TRP A 10 -7.67 -6.91 6.42
C TRP A 10 -8.15 -8.32 6.06
N ARG A 11 -9.46 -8.56 6.06
CA ARG A 11 -10.04 -9.84 5.62
C ARG A 11 -9.82 -10.08 4.14
N VAL A 12 -10.08 -9.08 3.29
CA VAL A 12 -9.85 -9.15 1.84
C VAL A 12 -8.38 -9.43 1.54
N TYR A 13 -7.46 -8.73 2.22
CA TYR A 13 -6.03 -8.97 2.11
C TYR A 13 -5.68 -10.44 2.43
N ARG A 14 -6.17 -10.98 3.55
CA ARG A 14 -5.87 -12.37 3.93
C ARG A 14 -6.44 -13.40 2.94
N ALA A 15 -7.62 -13.14 2.38
CA ALA A 15 -8.26 -14.02 1.42
C ALA A 15 -7.51 -14.04 0.07
N HIS A 16 -7.16 -12.87 -0.46
CA HIS A 16 -6.57 -12.74 -1.80
C HIS A 16 -5.03 -12.70 -1.80
N ARG A 17 -4.39 -12.73 -0.62
CA ARG A 17 -2.93 -12.74 -0.48
C ARG A 17 -2.25 -13.77 -1.38
N ARG A 18 -2.80 -14.98 -1.47
CA ARG A 18 -2.19 -16.09 -2.23
C ARG A 18 -2.35 -15.95 -3.75
N GLU A 19 -3.33 -15.17 -4.18
CA GLU A 19 -3.60 -14.92 -5.59
C GLU A 19 -2.62 -13.89 -6.16
N PHE A 20 -2.34 -12.82 -5.41
CA PHE A 20 -1.52 -11.71 -5.90
C PHE A 20 -0.04 -11.77 -5.50
N LEU A 21 0.30 -12.52 -4.44
CA LEU A 21 1.69 -12.67 -4.00
C LEU A 21 2.28 -13.97 -4.51
N ASP A 22 3.47 -13.87 -5.10
CA ASP A 22 4.21 -15.02 -5.61
C ASP A 22 4.90 -15.73 -4.43
N PRO A 23 4.60 -17.02 -4.16
CA PRO A 23 5.17 -17.76 -3.03
C PRO A 23 6.69 -17.87 -3.12
N VAL A 24 7.27 -17.94 -4.32
CA VAL A 24 8.72 -18.01 -4.52
C VAL A 24 9.37 -16.68 -4.12
N ARG A 25 8.76 -15.56 -4.50
CA ARG A 25 9.24 -14.22 -4.12
C ARG A 25 9.08 -13.94 -2.63
N LEU A 26 7.98 -14.41 -2.03
CA LEU A 26 7.80 -14.35 -0.59
C LEU A 26 8.90 -15.11 0.16
N ARG A 27 9.21 -16.34 -0.28
CA ARG A 27 10.30 -17.14 0.28
C ARG A 27 11.65 -16.44 0.10
N ARG A 28 11.93 -15.92 -1.11
CA ARG A 28 13.15 -15.16 -1.38
C ARG A 28 13.28 -13.94 -0.47
N ARG A 29 12.20 -13.18 -0.25
CA ARG A 29 12.20 -12.05 0.69
C ARG A 29 12.54 -12.50 2.10
N THR A 30 11.94 -13.58 2.59
CA THR A 30 12.26 -14.10 3.92
C THR A 30 13.72 -14.52 4.02
N ILE A 31 14.26 -15.17 2.99
CA ILE A 31 15.68 -15.57 2.94
C ILE A 31 16.59 -14.35 2.92
N VAL A 32 16.33 -13.36 2.05
CA VAL A 32 17.12 -12.13 1.95
C VAL A 32 17.06 -11.35 3.25
N GLY A 33 15.87 -11.16 3.83
CA GLY A 33 15.69 -10.47 5.10
C GLY A 33 16.41 -11.16 6.25
N ALA A 34 16.33 -12.50 6.33
CA ALA A 34 17.04 -13.29 7.32
C ALA A 34 18.57 -13.23 7.13
N ALA A 35 19.05 -13.31 5.89
CA ALA A 35 20.48 -13.22 5.58
C ALA A 35 21.04 -11.83 5.93
N VAL A 36 20.33 -10.77 5.58
CA VAL A 36 20.72 -9.39 5.92
C VAL A 36 20.72 -9.19 7.43
N ALA A 37 19.69 -9.67 8.15
CA ALA A 37 19.66 -9.63 9.61
C ALA A 37 20.84 -10.39 10.22
N PHE A 38 21.13 -11.59 9.72
CA PHE A 38 22.25 -12.41 10.20
C PHE A 38 23.60 -11.70 10.01
N VAL A 39 23.86 -11.15 8.82
CA VAL A 39 25.10 -10.42 8.54
C VAL A 39 25.21 -9.18 9.42
N ALA A 40 24.14 -8.39 9.57
CA ALA A 40 24.14 -7.22 10.43
C ALA A 40 24.39 -7.58 11.91
N GLY A 41 23.74 -8.65 12.40
CA GLY A 41 23.95 -9.16 13.76
C GLY A 41 25.37 -9.66 13.99
N ALA A 42 25.93 -10.41 13.04
CA ALA A 42 27.32 -10.87 13.11
C ALA A 42 28.31 -9.69 13.17
N VAL A 43 28.10 -8.66 12.34
CA VAL A 43 28.93 -7.44 12.39
C VAL A 43 28.82 -6.76 13.75
N LEU A 44 27.62 -6.60 14.30
CA LEU A 44 27.41 -5.97 15.61
C LEU A 44 28.07 -6.74 16.76
N VAL A 45 27.98 -8.08 16.74
CA VAL A 45 28.61 -8.93 17.77
C VAL A 45 30.13 -8.86 17.65
N VAL A 46 30.68 -8.96 16.43
CA VAL A 46 32.13 -8.89 16.22
C VAL A 46 32.67 -7.53 16.61
N THR A 47 32.00 -6.43 16.27
CA THR A 47 32.45 -5.10 16.69
C THR A 47 32.37 -4.91 18.20
N ASP A 48 31.30 -5.36 18.85
CA ASP A 48 31.20 -5.30 20.32
C ASP A 48 32.30 -6.13 21.01
N LEU A 49 32.68 -7.28 20.46
CA LEU A 49 33.80 -8.08 20.98
C LEU A 49 35.17 -7.40 20.83
N LEU A 50 35.36 -6.62 19.75
CA LEU A 50 36.65 -5.99 19.45
C LEU A 50 36.85 -4.63 20.13
N THR A 51 35.79 -3.83 20.30
CA THR A 51 35.90 -2.45 20.83
C THR A 51 35.17 -2.19 22.16
N PRO A 52 34.70 -3.25 22.86
CA PRO A 52 33.68 -3.23 23.92
C PRO A 52 32.89 -1.93 24.13
N TRP A 53 32.28 -1.41 23.06
CA TRP A 53 31.71 -0.06 23.05
C TRP A 53 30.36 0.02 23.78
N THR A 54 29.68 -1.11 24.00
CA THR A 54 28.38 -1.12 24.67
C THR A 54 28.48 -0.95 26.18
N GLY A 55 29.58 -1.37 26.80
CA GLY A 55 29.77 -1.33 28.26
C GLY A 55 28.65 -2.05 29.06
N SER A 56 27.87 -2.90 28.39
CA SER A 56 26.63 -3.46 28.90
C SER A 56 26.79 -4.93 29.30
N THR A 57 25.77 -5.51 29.95
CA THR A 57 25.77 -6.94 30.24
C THR A 57 25.68 -7.74 28.94
N LEU A 58 26.24 -8.95 28.91
CA LEU A 58 26.17 -9.83 27.73
C LEU A 58 24.72 -10.01 27.23
N ALA A 59 23.76 -10.14 28.13
CA ALA A 59 22.35 -10.26 27.80
C ALA A 59 21.82 -9.00 27.09
N ALA A 60 22.16 -7.81 27.57
CA ALA A 60 21.77 -6.55 26.95
C ALA A 60 22.41 -6.38 25.57
N SER A 61 23.71 -6.69 25.42
CA SER A 61 24.40 -6.67 24.13
C SER A 61 23.75 -7.61 23.12
N LEU A 62 23.37 -8.83 23.53
CA LEU A 62 22.68 -9.79 22.65
C LEU A 62 21.30 -9.30 22.22
N VAL A 63 20.49 -8.79 23.16
CA VAL A 63 19.15 -8.26 22.83
C VAL A 63 19.26 -7.05 21.90
N MET A 64 20.21 -6.15 22.16
CA MET A 64 20.52 -5.01 21.30
C MET A 64 20.89 -5.50 19.89
N ALA A 65 21.84 -6.43 19.76
CA ALA A 65 22.29 -6.95 18.48
C ALA A 65 21.14 -7.60 17.69
N VAL A 66 20.31 -8.41 18.35
CA VAL A 66 19.13 -9.05 17.73
C VAL A 66 18.10 -8.02 17.29
N ALA A 67 17.83 -6.99 18.10
CA ALA A 67 16.87 -5.95 17.79
C ALA A 67 17.31 -5.10 16.58
N TRP A 68 18.56 -4.66 16.55
CA TRP A 68 19.11 -3.92 15.40
C TRP A 68 19.21 -4.79 14.14
N ALA A 69 19.68 -6.03 14.26
CA ALA A 69 19.68 -7.00 13.16
C ALA A 69 18.27 -7.22 12.59
N GLY A 70 17.28 -7.41 13.48
CA GLY A 70 15.88 -7.56 13.14
C GLY A 70 15.32 -6.33 12.42
N ALA A 71 15.70 -5.12 12.85
CA ALA A 71 15.34 -3.88 12.17
C ALA A 71 15.84 -3.84 10.73
N VAL A 72 17.14 -4.11 10.50
CA VAL A 72 17.74 -4.13 9.16
C VAL A 72 17.08 -5.21 8.29
N GLY A 73 16.81 -6.40 8.86
CA GLY A 73 16.07 -7.47 8.20
C GLY A 73 14.66 -7.03 7.78
N CYS A 74 13.92 -6.35 8.66
CA CYS A 74 12.57 -5.84 8.35
C CYS A 74 12.60 -4.76 7.26
N PHE A 75 13.54 -3.81 7.32
CA PHE A 75 13.65 -2.79 6.28
C PHE A 75 14.04 -3.41 4.93
N SER A 76 15.01 -4.33 4.90
CA SER A 76 15.37 -5.04 3.66
C SER A 76 14.19 -5.84 3.08
N ALA A 77 13.37 -6.46 3.93
CA ALA A 77 12.14 -7.13 3.52
C ALA A 77 11.13 -6.15 2.90
N ALA A 78 11.02 -4.93 3.42
CA ALA A 78 10.19 -3.88 2.85
C ALA A 78 10.67 -3.39 1.47
N PHE A 79 11.94 -3.58 1.10
CA PHE A 79 12.45 -3.23 -0.25
C PHE A 79 12.50 -4.42 -1.21
N THR A 80 12.30 -5.64 -0.72
CA THR A 80 12.30 -6.83 -1.56
C THR A 80 10.94 -7.06 -2.19
N ARG A 81 10.88 -7.15 -3.53
CA ARG A 81 9.63 -7.37 -4.27
C ARG A 81 8.97 -8.70 -3.89
N SER A 82 7.70 -8.66 -3.48
CA SER A 82 6.88 -9.85 -3.17
C SER A 82 5.75 -10.12 -4.17
N ALA A 83 5.32 -9.11 -4.94
CA ALA A 83 4.30 -9.27 -5.97
C ALA A 83 4.90 -9.87 -7.26
N GLY A 84 4.17 -10.81 -7.89
CA GLY A 84 4.56 -11.45 -9.16
C GLY A 84 4.29 -10.55 -10.37
N ARG A 85 3.05 -10.07 -10.49
CA ARG A 85 2.62 -9.05 -11.46
C ARG A 85 1.93 -7.93 -10.68
N VAL A 86 2.45 -6.71 -10.74
CA VAL A 86 1.65 -5.54 -10.36
C VAL A 86 0.76 -5.29 -11.57
N PRO A 87 -0.58 -5.39 -11.46
CA PRO A 87 -1.46 -4.99 -12.54
C PRO A 87 -1.08 -3.55 -12.90
N VAL A 88 -0.64 -3.34 -14.14
CA VAL A 88 -0.45 -1.99 -14.65
C VAL A 88 -1.84 -1.35 -14.59
N PRO A 89 -2.02 -0.19 -13.93
CA PRO A 89 -3.29 0.50 -13.96
C PRO A 89 -3.73 0.59 -15.42
N SER A 90 -4.96 0.20 -15.73
CA SER A 90 -5.49 0.45 -17.06
C SER A 90 -5.23 1.93 -17.36
N GLY A 91 -4.55 2.21 -18.48
CA GLY A 91 -4.09 3.58 -18.82
C GLY A 91 -5.24 4.58 -18.68
N PRO A 92 -4.96 5.89 -18.53
CA PRO A 92 -5.97 6.88 -18.19
C PRO A 92 -7.21 6.69 -19.07
N ARG A 93 -8.27 6.13 -18.46
CA ARG A 93 -9.53 5.96 -19.17
C ARG A 93 -9.92 7.37 -19.61
N LEU A 94 -10.31 7.54 -20.87
CA LEU A 94 -10.73 8.82 -21.48
C LEU A 94 -12.06 9.34 -20.89
N VAL A 95 -12.20 9.19 -19.59
CA VAL A 95 -13.27 9.68 -18.74
C VAL A 95 -12.86 11.11 -18.39
N GLY A 96 -13.64 12.09 -18.84
CA GLY A 96 -13.36 13.49 -18.54
C GLY A 96 -13.12 13.72 -17.03
N TRP A 97 -12.22 14.65 -16.69
CA TRP A 97 -11.72 14.86 -15.32
C TRP A 97 -12.84 14.97 -14.26
N ARG A 98 -13.97 15.59 -14.60
CA ARG A 98 -15.14 15.72 -13.70
C ARG A 98 -15.75 14.37 -13.36
N ARG A 99 -15.85 13.47 -14.34
CA ARG A 99 -16.41 12.13 -14.16
C ARG A 99 -15.42 11.27 -13.37
N SER A 100 -14.11 11.36 -13.62
CA SER A 100 -13.11 10.62 -12.85
C SER A 100 -13.03 11.07 -11.38
N GLU A 101 -13.19 12.37 -11.11
CA GLU A 101 -13.31 12.90 -9.75
C GLU A 101 -14.58 12.39 -9.05
N ARG A 102 -15.73 12.43 -9.74
CA ARG A 102 -17.00 11.91 -9.22
C ARG A 102 -16.93 10.43 -8.88
N ILE A 103 -16.33 9.61 -9.75
CA ILE A 103 -16.06 8.19 -9.49
C ILE A 103 -15.12 8.04 -8.29
N GLY A 104 -14.07 8.86 -8.20
CA GLY A 104 -13.15 8.85 -7.06
C GLY A 104 -13.85 9.12 -5.72
N ARG A 105 -14.83 10.02 -5.69
CA ARG A 105 -15.63 10.32 -4.50
C ARG A 105 -16.45 9.13 -3.99
N GLN A 106 -16.72 8.12 -4.82
CA GLN A 106 -17.41 6.88 -4.39
C GLN A 106 -16.56 6.00 -3.44
N PHE A 107 -15.27 6.27 -3.32
CA PHE A 107 -14.35 5.60 -2.38
C PHE A 107 -14.08 6.40 -1.10
N ALA A 108 -14.77 7.54 -0.91
CA ALA A 108 -14.67 8.34 0.30
C ALA A 108 -15.32 7.64 1.50
N ALA A 109 -15.04 8.14 2.72
CA ALA A 109 -15.66 7.62 3.94
C ALA A 109 -17.20 7.76 3.95
N ARG A 110 -17.71 8.79 3.27
CA ARG A 110 -19.14 9.06 3.07
C ARG A 110 -19.36 9.25 1.57
N PRO A 111 -19.61 8.16 0.83
CA PRO A 111 -19.73 8.23 -0.61
C PRO A 111 -21.05 8.94 -0.99
N PRO A 112 -21.06 9.76 -2.06
CA PRO A 112 -22.28 10.40 -2.54
C PRO A 112 -23.26 9.38 -3.14
N GLU A 113 -24.42 9.87 -3.59
CA GLU A 113 -25.36 9.07 -4.37
C GLU A 113 -24.69 8.57 -5.66
N LEU A 114 -24.96 7.31 -6.01
CA LEU A 114 -24.37 6.67 -7.17
C LEU A 114 -25.24 6.96 -8.40
N LEU A 115 -24.65 7.57 -9.42
CA LEU A 115 -25.30 7.67 -10.72
C LEU A 115 -25.25 6.30 -11.42
N PRO A 116 -26.37 5.82 -11.99
CA PRO A 116 -26.40 4.53 -12.70
C PRO A 116 -25.33 4.39 -13.78
N GLU A 117 -25.04 5.49 -14.50
CA GLU A 117 -24.02 5.58 -15.55
C GLU A 117 -22.59 5.29 -15.09
N ASP A 118 -22.29 5.47 -13.80
CA ASP A 118 -20.94 5.29 -13.24
C ASP A 118 -20.76 3.91 -12.59
N ARG A 119 -21.80 3.08 -12.53
CA ARG A 119 -21.81 1.79 -11.84
C ARG A 119 -20.66 0.88 -12.26
N ASP A 120 -20.59 0.56 -13.55
CA ASP A 120 -19.64 -0.44 -14.07
C ASP A 120 -18.20 0.07 -13.98
N GLU A 121 -18.02 1.38 -14.15
CA GLU A 121 -16.74 2.06 -14.02
C GLU A 121 -16.22 2.04 -12.57
N VAL A 122 -17.12 2.23 -11.59
CA VAL A 122 -16.78 2.12 -10.16
C VAL A 122 -16.43 0.69 -9.79
N ILE A 123 -17.18 -0.32 -10.29
CA ILE A 123 -16.86 -1.74 -10.06
C ILE A 123 -15.50 -2.09 -10.65
N ALA A 124 -15.26 -1.72 -11.91
CA ALA A 124 -14.01 -2.01 -12.58
C ALA A 124 -12.82 -1.38 -11.85
N ARG A 125 -12.96 -0.11 -11.43
CA ARG A 125 -11.94 0.56 -10.62
C ARG A 125 -11.75 -0.12 -9.27
N ALA A 126 -12.80 -0.52 -8.57
CA ALA A 126 -12.66 -1.23 -7.30
C ALA A 126 -11.87 -2.54 -7.45
N THR A 127 -12.17 -3.33 -8.48
CA THR A 127 -11.48 -4.58 -8.78
C THR A 127 -10.00 -4.37 -9.14
N GLU A 128 -9.70 -3.38 -9.99
CA GLU A 128 -8.32 -3.06 -10.40
C GLU A 128 -7.43 -2.67 -9.21
N THR A 129 -8.01 -2.09 -8.15
CA THR A 129 -7.25 -1.61 -6.99
C THR A 129 -6.82 -2.70 -6.01
N ILE A 130 -7.43 -3.89 -6.05
CA ILE A 130 -7.17 -4.98 -5.10
C ILE A 130 -5.70 -5.44 -5.17
N GLY A 131 -5.20 -5.74 -6.37
CA GLY A 131 -3.84 -6.26 -6.58
C GLY A 131 -2.74 -5.30 -6.08
N PRO A 132 -2.69 -4.04 -6.54
CA PRO A 132 -1.73 -3.05 -6.08
C PRO A 132 -1.81 -2.78 -4.57
N ALA A 133 -3.02 -2.78 -3.99
CA ALA A 133 -3.21 -2.60 -2.56
C ALA A 133 -2.62 -3.78 -1.76
N ILE A 134 -2.87 -5.02 -2.17
CA ILE A 134 -2.31 -6.21 -1.50
C ILE A 134 -0.78 -6.19 -1.52
N GLY A 135 -0.17 -5.87 -2.66
CA GLY A 135 1.28 -5.73 -2.78
C GLY A 135 1.84 -4.64 -1.87
N SER A 136 1.15 -3.50 -1.79
CA SER A 136 1.55 -2.39 -0.91
C SER A 136 1.42 -2.76 0.58
N ILE A 137 0.33 -3.40 0.98
CA ILE A 137 0.10 -3.85 2.37
C ILE A 137 1.17 -4.85 2.80
N ASP A 138 1.46 -5.86 1.96
CA ASP A 138 2.46 -6.89 2.31
C ASP A 138 3.89 -6.32 2.36
N ARG A 139 4.19 -5.27 1.59
CA ARG A 139 5.46 -4.55 1.65
C ARG A 139 5.56 -3.69 2.91
N LEU A 140 4.55 -2.85 3.15
CA LEU A 140 4.60 -1.81 4.18
C LEU A 140 4.47 -2.36 5.60
N ARG A 141 3.89 -3.56 5.80
CA ARG A 141 3.76 -4.15 7.14
C ARG A 141 5.08 -4.40 7.88
N TRP A 142 6.19 -4.52 7.14
CA TRP A 142 7.52 -4.74 7.74
C TRP A 142 8.14 -3.46 8.29
N VAL A 143 7.74 -2.30 7.78
CA VAL A 143 8.27 -1.00 8.19
C VAL A 143 8.00 -0.67 9.66
N PRO A 144 6.75 -0.75 10.18
CA PRO A 144 6.51 -0.50 11.59
C PRO A 144 7.19 -1.53 12.50
N LEU A 145 7.33 -2.78 12.05
CA LEU A 145 8.07 -3.82 12.79
C LEU A 145 9.58 -3.49 12.87
N GLY A 146 10.15 -2.97 11.79
CA GLY A 146 11.54 -2.50 11.77
C GLY A 146 11.77 -1.36 12.76
N TRP A 147 10.89 -0.36 12.77
CA TRP A 147 10.97 0.75 13.73
C TRP A 147 10.75 0.32 15.17
N LEU A 148 9.84 -0.63 15.42
CA LEU A 148 9.68 -1.22 16.75
C LEU A 148 10.97 -1.91 17.22
N ALA A 149 11.63 -2.64 16.34
CA ALA A 149 12.91 -3.30 16.65
C ALA A 149 14.03 -2.26 16.91
N VAL A 150 14.10 -1.18 16.13
CA VAL A 150 15.01 -0.04 16.42
C VAL A 150 14.75 0.52 17.82
N TRP A 151 13.48 0.72 18.18
CA TRP A 151 13.12 1.30 19.47
C TRP A 151 13.55 0.40 20.63
N ILE A 152 13.32 -0.91 20.53
CA ILE A 152 13.78 -1.91 21.50
C ILE A 152 15.32 -1.86 21.61
N GLY A 153 16.03 -1.87 20.49
CA GLY A 153 17.49 -1.78 20.48
C GLY A 153 18.02 -0.49 21.12
N ALA A 154 17.35 0.65 20.89
CA ALA A 154 17.70 1.94 21.48
C ALA A 154 17.43 1.99 22.99
N LEU A 155 16.35 1.36 23.48
CA LEU A 155 16.05 1.28 24.91
C LEU A 155 17.07 0.41 25.65
N VAL A 156 17.41 -0.75 25.10
CA VAL A 156 18.32 -1.72 25.74
C VAL A 156 19.78 -1.25 25.71
N SER A 157 20.21 -0.59 24.62
CA SER A 157 21.54 0.02 24.54
C SER A 157 21.71 1.27 25.42
N GLY A 158 20.61 1.77 26.00
CA GLY A 158 20.60 3.02 26.75
C GLY A 158 20.65 4.28 25.87
N LEU A 159 20.77 4.15 24.55
CA LEU A 159 20.76 5.27 23.61
C LEU A 159 19.50 6.14 23.73
N ALA A 160 18.35 5.50 23.97
CA ALA A 160 17.09 6.19 24.18
C ALA A 160 17.09 7.12 25.41
N TRP A 161 17.91 6.82 26.42
CA TRP A 161 18.01 7.65 27.64
C TRP A 161 18.96 8.83 27.47
N GLN A 162 19.82 8.80 26.45
CA GLN A 162 20.80 9.86 26.18
C GLN A 162 20.19 11.06 25.45
N SER A 163 19.08 10.88 24.73
CA SER A 163 18.40 12.00 24.08
C SER A 163 16.91 11.74 23.82
N VAL A 164 16.10 12.79 23.93
CA VAL A 164 14.68 12.77 23.57
C VAL A 164 14.49 12.38 22.10
N ILE A 165 15.41 12.80 21.22
CA ILE A 165 15.38 12.44 19.80
C ILE A 165 15.53 10.93 19.63
N ALA A 166 16.52 10.29 20.26
CA ALA A 166 16.71 8.84 20.17
C ALA A 166 15.50 8.07 20.74
N LEU A 167 14.89 8.58 21.82
CA LEU A 167 13.70 7.98 22.41
C LEU A 167 12.48 8.05 21.49
N LEU A 168 12.24 9.22 20.86
CA LEU A 168 10.99 9.51 20.14
C LEU A 168 11.07 9.27 18.63
N LEU A 169 12.26 9.25 18.03
CA LEU A 169 12.40 9.09 16.58
C LEU A 169 11.80 7.77 16.08
N ALA A 170 12.09 6.66 16.77
CA ALA A 170 11.60 5.35 16.39
C ALA A 170 10.06 5.23 16.53
N PRO A 171 9.41 5.58 17.66
CA PRO A 171 7.95 5.52 17.76
C PRO A 171 7.26 6.55 16.84
N ALA A 172 7.82 7.76 16.66
CA ALA A 172 7.27 8.73 15.72
C ALA A 172 7.32 8.20 14.27
N SER A 173 8.45 7.61 13.87
CA SER A 173 8.61 7.01 12.53
C SER A 173 7.72 5.78 12.35
N MET A 174 7.55 4.97 13.39
CA MET A 174 6.61 3.85 13.41
C MET A 174 5.17 4.32 13.17
N LEU A 175 4.74 5.41 13.81
CA LEU A 175 3.40 5.96 13.63
C LEU A 175 3.21 6.58 12.24
N LEU A 176 4.16 7.42 11.80
CA LEU A 176 4.09 8.08 10.50
C LEU A 176 4.09 7.08 9.35
N GLN A 177 5.03 6.13 9.36
CA GLN A 177 5.15 5.15 8.28
C GLN A 177 4.15 4.00 8.44
N GLY A 178 3.83 3.60 9.68
CA GLY A 178 2.74 2.65 9.96
C GLY A 178 1.36 3.17 9.54
N GLY A 179 1.18 4.50 9.56
CA GLY A 179 0.01 5.17 8.99
C GLY A 179 -0.21 4.82 7.52
N THR A 180 0.86 4.69 6.71
CA THR A 180 0.74 4.31 5.29
C THR A 180 0.25 2.87 5.09
N TRP A 181 0.70 1.94 5.95
CA TRP A 181 0.17 0.57 5.97
C TRP A 181 -1.31 0.57 6.38
N PHE A 182 -1.64 1.30 7.44
CA PHE A 182 -3.02 1.40 7.93
C PHE A 182 -3.97 2.00 6.88
N THR A 183 -3.57 3.09 6.22
CA THR A 183 -4.36 3.72 5.16
C THR A 183 -4.53 2.81 3.96
N ALA A 184 -3.52 2.03 3.57
CA ALA A 184 -3.64 1.04 2.49
C ALA A 184 -4.68 -0.05 2.84
N VAL A 185 -4.69 -0.55 4.07
CA VAL A 185 -5.69 -1.53 4.53
C VAL A 185 -7.10 -0.92 4.56
N VAL A 186 -7.25 0.28 5.10
CA VAL A 186 -8.54 1.00 5.13
C VAL A 186 -9.05 1.26 3.72
N TRP A 187 -8.17 1.68 2.81
CA TRP A 187 -8.53 1.97 1.43
C TRP A 187 -8.97 0.73 0.68
N LEU A 188 -8.27 -0.41 0.85
CA LEU A 188 -8.71 -1.71 0.32
C LEU A 188 -10.10 -2.09 0.85
N GLY A 189 -10.35 -1.87 2.15
CA GLY A 189 -11.66 -2.12 2.74
C GLY A 189 -12.75 -1.22 2.20
N ARG A 190 -12.46 0.07 1.96
CA ARG A 190 -13.40 0.99 1.31
C ARG A 190 -13.70 0.56 -0.13
N ALA A 191 -12.68 0.16 -0.90
CA ALA A 191 -12.88 -0.34 -2.25
C ALA A 191 -13.81 -1.55 -2.29
N GLU A 192 -13.63 -2.51 -1.39
CA GLU A 192 -14.50 -3.68 -1.29
C GLU A 192 -15.93 -3.32 -0.83
N LEU A 193 -16.08 -2.44 0.15
CA LEU A 193 -17.40 -1.98 0.60
C LEU A 193 -18.14 -1.22 -0.52
N THR A 194 -17.43 -0.37 -1.26
CA THR A 194 -17.97 0.31 -2.44
C THR A 194 -18.37 -0.69 -3.52
N ARG A 195 -17.53 -1.69 -3.82
CA ARG A 195 -17.86 -2.74 -4.78
C ARG A 195 -19.16 -3.45 -4.43
N ARG A 196 -19.31 -3.92 -3.18
CA ARG A 196 -20.53 -4.58 -2.70
C ARG A 196 -21.77 -3.68 -2.76
N ARG A 197 -21.63 -2.39 -2.39
CA ARG A 197 -22.72 -1.41 -2.47
C ARG A 197 -23.18 -1.21 -3.92
N VAL A 198 -22.24 -1.11 -4.84
CA VAL A 198 -22.50 -0.83 -6.26
C VAL A 198 -23.06 -2.08 -6.97
N GLU A 199 -22.56 -3.27 -6.63
CA GLU A 199 -23.08 -4.54 -7.12
C GLU A 199 -24.55 -4.76 -6.72
N ALA A 200 -24.96 -4.30 -5.54
CA ALA A 200 -26.36 -4.33 -5.09
C ALA A 200 -27.28 -3.39 -5.87
N THR A 201 -26.73 -2.45 -6.65
CA THR A 201 -27.52 -1.54 -7.50
C THR A 201 -27.82 -2.24 -8.83
N PRO A 202 -29.05 -2.13 -9.38
CA PRO A 202 -29.39 -2.74 -10.66
C PRO A 202 -28.47 -2.26 -11.80
N PRO A 203 -28.15 -3.14 -12.77
CA PRO A 203 -27.34 -2.76 -13.93
C PRO A 203 -27.98 -1.60 -14.70
N TYR A 204 -27.17 -0.63 -15.12
CA TYR A 204 -27.63 0.45 -15.96
C TYR A 204 -27.56 0.03 -17.43
N THR A 205 -28.70 0.10 -18.13
CA THR A 205 -28.70 -0.02 -19.59
C THR A 205 -28.68 1.38 -20.15
N PRO A 206 -27.58 1.82 -20.81
CA PRO A 206 -27.53 3.14 -21.40
C PRO A 206 -28.66 3.30 -22.43
N PRO A 207 -29.34 4.46 -22.46
CA PRO A 207 -30.27 4.74 -23.53
C PRO A 207 -29.53 4.62 -24.87
N PRO A 208 -30.21 4.14 -25.94
CA PRO A 208 -29.60 4.07 -27.25
C PRO A 208 -28.99 5.43 -27.58
N PRO A 209 -27.78 5.49 -28.16
CA PRO A 209 -27.17 6.75 -28.52
C PRO A 209 -28.18 7.52 -29.37
N ASN A 210 -28.49 8.76 -28.97
CA ASN A 210 -29.33 9.64 -29.78
C ASN A 210 -28.76 9.58 -31.20
N ALA A 211 -29.59 9.21 -32.18
CA ALA A 211 -29.21 9.18 -33.57
C ALA A 211 -28.47 10.50 -33.85
N ALA A 212 -27.20 10.40 -34.27
CA ALA A 212 -26.35 11.55 -34.48
C ALA A 212 -27.15 12.56 -35.30
N ARG A 213 -27.51 13.69 -34.68
CA ARG A 213 -28.30 14.71 -35.34
C ARG A 213 -27.39 15.32 -36.40
N ASN A 214 -27.50 14.81 -37.63
CA ASN A 214 -26.82 15.24 -38.85
C ASN A 214 -25.54 16.05 -38.59
N THR A 215 -24.41 15.36 -38.42
CA THR A 215 -23.12 15.88 -38.84
C THR A 215 -23.04 15.82 -40.37
N GLU A 216 -23.97 16.46 -41.07
CA GLU A 216 -23.69 16.92 -42.42
C GLU A 216 -22.96 18.25 -42.26
N PRO A 217 -21.64 18.34 -42.55
CA PRO A 217 -21.00 19.61 -42.75
C PRO A 217 -21.43 20.14 -44.13
N ARG A 218 -22.72 20.37 -44.34
CA ARG A 218 -23.24 21.15 -45.49
C ARG A 218 -23.29 22.62 -45.11
N GLY A 219 -22.14 23.14 -44.68
CA GLY A 219 -21.87 24.56 -44.55
C GLY A 219 -20.91 24.96 -45.66
N SER A 220 -21.45 25.50 -46.75
CA SER A 220 -20.78 26.29 -47.79
C SER A 220 -19.45 25.76 -48.35
N LYS A 221 -19.50 25.04 -49.49
CA LYS A 221 -18.37 24.91 -50.42
C LYS A 221 -18.21 26.21 -51.23
N LEU A 222 -17.81 27.30 -50.58
CA LEU A 222 -17.22 28.42 -51.31
C LEU A 222 -15.78 28.05 -51.63
N ALA A 223 -15.55 27.64 -52.87
CA ALA A 223 -14.21 27.57 -53.43
C ALA A 223 -13.60 28.98 -53.36
N LEU A 224 -12.43 29.10 -52.74
CA LEU A 224 -11.61 30.29 -52.86
C LEU A 224 -11.22 30.44 -54.35
N PRO A 225 -11.34 31.64 -54.94
CA PRO A 225 -10.75 31.90 -56.24
C PRO A 225 -9.24 31.89 -56.11
N ASP A 226 -8.58 31.14 -56.99
CA ASP A 226 -7.13 31.14 -57.12
C ASP A 226 -6.67 32.53 -57.58
N ALA A 227 -5.93 33.23 -56.72
CA ALA A 227 -5.17 34.43 -57.03
C ALA A 227 -3.87 34.44 -56.22
#